data_AF-A0AAW1PMF4-F1
#
_entry.id   AF-A0AAW1PMF4-F1
#
_cell.length_a   1.000
_cell.length_b   1.000
_cell.length_c   1.000
_cell.angle_alpha   90.00
_cell.angle_beta   90.00
_cell.angle_gamma   90.00
#
_symmetry.space_group_name_H-M   'P 1'
#
loop_
_entity.id
_entity.type
_entity.pdbx_description
1 polymer ?
#
loop_
_entity_poly.entity_id
_entity_poly.type
_entity_poly.pdbx_seq_one_letter_code
_entity_poly.pdbx_strand_id
1 'polypeptide(L)'
;MFVCKGRRSALFSGLVLLLAAGFTPPQPAAADEESPVCFRRHDFDAMFSAHTHHPDRQLASYLRHHNTSAHYPTFQEIHKTLFHTDISIYHGFQPLAPVPFKGGVRPATIEFLRSMLKRPVQFMVEVGSFIGSSAALFGKHLLQNASEPHGLLLCIDTWDGDINMWLLESFVGKMGLQHGSPVLYERFLSRMMAEVASGSLS
;
A
#
# COMPACT_ATOMS: atom_id res chain seq x y z
N MET A 1 -11.85 -24.55 12.31
CA MET A 1 -13.33 -24.54 12.38
C MET A 1 -13.75 -23.54 13.42
N PHE A 2 -14.25 -22.37 13.01
CA PHE A 2 -15.10 -21.47 13.81
C PHE A 2 -16.03 -20.73 12.83
N VAL A 3 -17.33 -20.81 13.09
CA VAL A 3 -18.39 -20.08 12.40
C VAL A 3 -18.83 -18.97 13.34
N CYS A 4 -18.78 -17.72 12.90
CA CYS A 4 -19.42 -16.60 13.59
C CYS A 4 -20.42 -15.94 12.65
N LYS A 5 -21.65 -15.81 13.13
CA LYS A 5 -22.85 -15.43 12.38
C LYS A 5 -22.96 -13.90 12.34
N GLY A 6 -22.90 -13.34 11.14
CA GLY A 6 -23.55 -12.08 10.73
C GLY A 6 -23.27 -10.80 11.52
N ARG A 7 -22.38 -9.97 10.99
CA ARG A 7 -22.61 -8.54 10.68
C ARG A 7 -21.61 -8.17 9.59
N ARG A 8 -22.06 -7.41 8.58
CA ARG A 8 -21.32 -7.06 7.37
C ARG A 8 -19.91 -6.56 7.72
N SER A 9 -18.92 -7.42 7.57
CA SER A 9 -17.50 -7.07 7.65
C SER A 9 -17.12 -6.36 6.36
N ALA A 10 -17.02 -5.04 6.42
CA ALA A 10 -16.18 -4.31 5.50
C ALA A 10 -14.73 -4.66 5.85
N LEU A 11 -14.18 -5.66 5.17
CA LEU A 11 -12.75 -5.94 5.17
C LEU A 11 -12.06 -4.77 4.47
N PHE A 12 -11.55 -3.83 5.27
CA PHE A 12 -10.61 -2.83 4.82
C PHE A 12 -9.25 -3.49 4.64
N SER A 13 -8.87 -3.81 3.40
CA SER A 13 -7.45 -3.90 3.03
C SER A 13 -7.07 -2.56 2.41
N GLY A 14 -6.06 -1.91 2.97
CA GLY A 14 -5.60 -0.59 2.56
C GLY A 14 -5.26 0.26 3.78
N LEU A 15 -4.11 -0.04 4.40
CA LEU A 15 -3.50 0.90 5.33
C LEU A 15 -2.72 1.92 4.49
N VAL A 16 -3.28 3.12 4.34
CA VAL A 16 -2.57 4.25 3.73
C VAL A 16 -1.72 4.90 4.81
N LEU A 17 -0.40 4.77 4.73
CA LEU A 17 0.50 5.47 5.62
C LEU A 17 0.87 6.83 4.99
N LEU A 18 0.17 7.87 5.44
CA LEU A 18 0.53 9.25 5.13
C LEU A 18 1.62 9.73 6.10
N LEU A 19 2.86 9.82 5.62
CA LEU A 19 3.95 10.49 6.31
C LEU A 19 3.76 12.02 6.20
N ALA A 20 2.79 12.57 6.94
CA ALA A 20 2.65 14.01 7.11
C ALA A 20 3.28 14.43 8.44
N ALA A 21 4.31 15.28 8.38
CA ALA A 21 4.82 15.97 9.57
C ALA A 21 3.69 16.81 10.18
N GLY A 22 3.22 16.42 11.38
CA GLY A 22 2.23 17.18 12.15
C GLY A 22 0.97 16.44 12.62
N PHE A 23 0.91 15.11 12.54
CA PHE A 23 -0.21 14.35 13.11
C PHE A 23 -0.13 14.32 14.65
N THR A 24 -1.12 14.89 15.32
CA THR A 24 -1.35 14.71 16.77
C THR A 24 -2.57 13.80 16.93
N PRO A 25 -2.42 12.56 17.41
CA PRO A 25 -3.56 11.68 17.64
C PRO A 25 -4.43 12.20 18.79
N PRO A 26 -5.76 12.05 18.72
CA PRO A 26 -6.62 12.33 19.87
C PRO A 26 -6.33 11.36 21.02
N GLN A 27 -6.36 11.87 22.25
CA GLN A 27 -6.18 11.04 23.45
C GLN A 27 -7.31 10.01 23.60
N PRO A 28 -6.99 8.77 24.03
CA PRO A 28 -8.00 7.74 24.21
C PRO A 28 -8.90 8.06 25.41
N ALA A 29 -10.21 7.97 25.20
CA ALA A 29 -11.19 7.95 26.28
C ALA A 29 -11.03 6.67 27.11
N ALA A 30 -11.34 6.78 28.41
CA ALA A 30 -11.16 5.76 29.43
C ALA A 30 -11.81 4.42 29.05
N ALA A 31 -11.10 3.34 29.37
CA ALA A 31 -11.50 1.96 29.15
C ALA A 31 -12.57 1.53 30.16
N ASP A 32 -13.61 0.86 29.67
CA ASP A 32 -14.45 -0.02 30.47
C ASP A 32 -14.14 -1.48 30.10
N GLU A 33 -14.02 -2.31 31.13
CA GLU A 33 -13.71 -3.74 31.09
C GLU A 33 -14.91 -4.57 30.60
N GLU A 34 -14.67 -5.45 29.62
CA GLU A 34 -14.83 -6.91 29.75
C GLU A 34 -14.46 -7.59 28.40
N SER A 35 -13.44 -8.45 28.46
CA SER A 35 -12.67 -9.00 27.33
C SER A 35 -13.32 -10.23 26.67
N PRO A 36 -13.14 -10.42 25.34
CA PRO A 36 -12.40 -11.61 24.93
C PRO A 36 -11.47 -11.30 23.74
N VAL A 37 -10.44 -10.50 23.95
CA VAL A 37 -9.35 -10.31 22.97
C VAL A 37 -8.04 -10.69 23.64
N CYS A 38 -7.41 -11.74 23.14
CA CYS A 38 -6.19 -12.40 23.65
C CYS A 38 -4.91 -11.57 23.45
N PHE A 39 -5.01 -10.28 23.14
CA PHE A 39 -3.85 -9.43 22.90
C PHE A 39 -3.97 -8.21 23.78
N ARG A 40 -3.05 -8.07 24.76
CA ARG A 40 -2.88 -6.80 25.47
C ARG A 40 -2.32 -5.79 24.47
N ARG A 41 -2.55 -4.50 24.69
CA ARG A 41 -2.02 -3.43 23.83
C ARG A 41 -0.51 -3.55 23.62
N HIS A 42 0.22 -3.94 24.67
CA HIS A 42 1.65 -4.25 24.59
C HIS A 42 1.98 -5.39 23.61
N ASP A 43 1.14 -6.42 23.51
CA ASP A 43 1.34 -7.54 22.57
C ASP A 43 1.10 -7.07 21.13
N PHE A 44 0.07 -6.24 20.91
CA PHE A 44 -0.21 -5.62 19.61
C PHE A 44 0.94 -4.71 19.15
N ASP A 45 1.47 -3.88 20.07
CA ASP A 45 2.58 -2.97 19.78
C ASP A 45 3.89 -3.74 19.50
N ALA A 46 4.08 -4.94 20.08
CA ALA A 46 5.22 -5.81 19.80
C ALA A 46 5.07 -6.64 18.51
N MET A 47 3.84 -6.87 18.03
CA MET A 47 3.56 -7.65 16.82
C MET A 47 3.88 -6.89 15.53
N PHE A 48 3.90 -5.56 15.56
CA PHE A 48 4.30 -4.72 14.44
C PHE A 48 5.68 -4.13 14.72
N SER A 49 6.73 -4.72 14.14
CA SER A 49 8.11 -4.25 14.29
C SER A 49 8.40 -2.94 13.56
N ALA A 50 7.49 -2.47 12.71
CA ALA A 50 7.61 -1.22 11.97
C ALA A 50 7.19 -0.03 12.85
N HIS A 51 8.09 0.42 13.73
CA HIS A 51 7.91 1.64 14.52
C HIS A 51 8.93 2.70 14.11
N THR A 52 8.47 3.88 13.71
CA THR A 52 9.37 5.02 13.42
C THR A 52 10.10 5.53 14.66
N HIS A 53 9.54 5.28 15.86
CA HIS A 53 10.13 5.64 17.15
C HIS A 53 11.13 4.60 17.69
N HIS A 54 11.07 3.37 17.19
CA HIS A 54 11.98 2.28 17.55
C HIS A 54 12.54 1.65 16.27
N PRO A 55 13.39 2.38 15.52
CA PRO A 55 14.08 1.78 14.40
C PRO A 55 14.81 0.53 14.89
N ASP A 56 14.73 -0.56 14.13
CA ASP A 56 15.49 -1.75 14.44
C ASP A 56 17.00 -1.43 14.50
N ARG A 57 17.81 -2.32 15.06
CA ARG A 57 19.24 -2.06 15.27
C ARG A 57 19.97 -1.65 13.99
N GLN A 58 19.57 -2.16 12.83
CA GLN A 58 20.19 -1.85 11.54
C GLN A 58 19.82 -0.45 11.09
N LEU A 59 18.53 -0.09 11.11
CA LEU A 59 18.09 1.28 10.78
C LEU A 59 18.63 2.31 11.78
N ALA A 60 18.62 2.00 13.07
CA ALA A 60 19.18 2.86 14.11
C ALA A 60 20.70 3.06 13.93
N SER A 61 21.43 1.99 13.55
CA SER A 61 22.85 2.10 13.23
C SER A 61 23.06 2.96 11.98
N TYR A 62 22.26 2.75 10.94
CA TYR A 62 22.33 3.55 9.72
C TYR A 62 22.14 5.04 10.01
N LEU A 63 21.07 5.41 10.70
CA LEU A 63 20.76 6.80 11.06
C LEU A 63 21.82 7.46 11.96
N ARG A 64 22.52 6.69 12.81
CA ARG A 64 23.63 7.22 13.64
C ARG A 64 24.88 7.54 12.84
N HIS A 65 25.15 6.79 11.77
CA HIS A 65 26.39 6.93 11.00
C HIS A 65 26.21 7.75 9.71
N HIS A 66 24.97 8.09 9.36
CA HIS A 66 24.65 8.85 8.15
C HIS A 66 23.88 10.11 8.53
N ASN A 67 24.37 11.27 8.09
CA ASN A 67 23.64 12.53 8.23
C ASN A 67 22.51 12.54 7.19
N THR A 68 21.29 12.21 7.61
CA THR A 68 20.14 12.17 6.71
C THR A 68 19.52 13.56 6.60
N SER A 69 19.75 14.26 5.49
CA SER A 69 18.89 15.37 5.08
C SER A 69 17.59 14.84 4.48
N ALA A 70 16.53 15.66 4.46
CA ALA A 70 15.31 15.33 3.74
C ALA A 70 15.64 15.13 2.25
N HIS A 71 15.46 13.90 1.76
CA HIS A 71 15.66 13.52 0.37
C HIS A 71 14.34 13.03 -0.20
N TYR A 72 13.95 13.56 -1.36
CA TYR A 72 12.77 13.10 -2.10
C TYR A 72 13.26 12.25 -3.27
N PRO A 73 13.33 10.92 -3.12
CA PRO A 73 13.97 10.09 -4.11
C PRO A 73 13.21 10.11 -5.44
N THR A 74 13.95 10.14 -6.54
CA THR A 74 13.39 9.95 -7.87
C THR A 74 12.98 8.49 -8.09
N PHE A 75 12.11 8.24 -9.07
CA PHE A 75 11.80 6.86 -9.48
C PHE A 75 13.06 6.06 -9.81
N GLN A 76 14.00 6.66 -10.53
CA GLN A 76 15.25 5.99 -10.92
C GLN A 76 16.12 5.63 -9.71
N GLU A 77 16.20 6.51 -8.71
CA GLU A 77 16.91 6.22 -7.47
C GLU A 77 16.28 5.05 -6.72
N ILE A 78 14.96 5.06 -6.51
CA ILE A 78 14.26 3.95 -5.85
C ILE A 78 14.46 2.64 -6.63
N HIS A 79 14.25 2.68 -7.95
CA HIS A 79 14.37 1.50 -8.81
C HIS A 79 15.77 0.90 -8.73
N LYS A 80 16.80 1.74 -8.90
CA LYS A 80 18.20 1.29 -8.85
C LYS A 80 18.59 0.77 -7.47
N THR A 81 18.10 1.38 -6.40
CA THR A 81 18.36 0.91 -5.03
C THR A 81 17.70 -0.43 -4.73
N LEU A 82 16.45 -0.63 -5.16
CA LEU A 82 15.70 -1.85 -4.86
C LEU A 82 16.07 -3.03 -5.76
N PHE A 83 16.25 -2.80 -7.05
CA PHE A 83 16.45 -3.87 -8.05
C PHE A 83 17.91 -4.01 -8.50
N HIS A 84 18.80 -3.11 -8.06
CA HIS A 84 20.21 -3.11 -8.44
C HIS A 84 20.43 -3.13 -9.97
N THR A 85 19.51 -2.52 -10.72
CA THR A 85 19.52 -2.50 -12.19
C THR A 85 18.83 -1.24 -12.72
N ASP A 86 19.22 -0.83 -13.94
CA ASP A 86 18.55 0.23 -14.70
C ASP A 86 17.49 -0.35 -15.67
N ILE A 87 17.38 -1.69 -15.75
CA ILE A 87 16.38 -2.37 -16.59
C ILE A 87 15.01 -2.26 -15.91
N SER A 88 14.07 -1.60 -16.56
CA SER A 88 12.69 -1.47 -16.10
C SER A 88 12.06 -2.82 -15.75
N ILE A 89 11.29 -2.88 -14.66
CA ILE A 89 10.49 -4.06 -14.27
C ILE A 89 9.47 -4.50 -15.34
N TYR A 90 9.16 -3.63 -16.31
CA TYR A 90 8.29 -3.94 -17.46
C TYR A 90 9.05 -4.52 -18.65
N HIS A 91 10.39 -4.58 -18.61
CA HIS A 91 11.19 -5.08 -19.72
C HIS A 91 10.91 -6.56 -19.99
N GLY A 92 10.41 -6.86 -21.19
CA GLY A 92 10.04 -8.23 -21.60
C GLY A 92 8.74 -8.76 -20.98
N PHE A 93 8.07 -7.96 -20.13
CA PHE A 93 6.80 -8.36 -19.51
C PHE A 93 5.66 -8.38 -20.54
N GLN A 94 4.87 -9.45 -20.52
CA GLN A 94 3.69 -9.60 -21.38
C GLN A 94 2.42 -9.38 -20.54
N PRO A 95 1.62 -8.33 -20.82
CA PRO A 95 0.43 -8.05 -20.06
C PRO A 95 -0.59 -9.20 -20.08
N LEU A 96 -1.14 -9.50 -18.92
CA LEU A 96 -2.27 -10.40 -18.78
C LEU A 96 -3.57 -9.73 -19.18
N ALA A 97 -4.58 -10.54 -19.52
CA ALA A 97 -5.92 -10.06 -19.77
C ALA A 97 -6.48 -9.32 -18.53
N PRO A 98 -7.16 -8.17 -18.72
CA PRO A 98 -7.68 -7.37 -17.63
C PRO A 98 -8.76 -8.14 -16.87
N VAL A 99 -8.69 -8.07 -15.53
CA VAL A 99 -9.74 -8.60 -14.65
C VAL A 99 -10.53 -7.44 -14.05
N PRO A 100 -11.87 -7.44 -14.19
CA PRO A 100 -12.69 -6.41 -13.58
C PRO A 100 -12.63 -6.54 -12.06
N PHE A 101 -12.16 -5.49 -11.41
CA PHE A 101 -12.17 -5.37 -9.96
C PHE A 101 -12.51 -3.94 -9.57
N LYS A 102 -13.42 -3.80 -8.60
CA LYS A 102 -13.72 -2.52 -7.96
C LYS A 102 -13.15 -2.59 -6.56
N GLY A 103 -12.01 -1.94 -6.36
CA GLY A 103 -11.36 -1.83 -5.05
C GLY A 103 -12.21 -1.06 -4.04
N GLY A 104 -11.81 -1.11 -2.77
CA GLY A 104 -12.46 -0.37 -1.68
C GLY A 104 -12.20 1.14 -1.74
N VAL A 105 -11.04 1.55 -2.28
CA VAL A 105 -10.66 2.96 -2.43
C VAL A 105 -11.49 3.61 -3.55
N ARG A 106 -12.08 4.77 -3.25
CA ARG A 106 -12.93 5.54 -4.17
C ARG A 106 -12.45 7.00 -4.25
N PRO A 107 -12.90 7.78 -5.24
CA PRO A 107 -12.60 9.22 -5.30
C PRO A 107 -12.94 9.97 -4.00
N ALA A 108 -14.02 9.59 -3.31
CA ALA A 108 -14.37 10.17 -2.02
C ALA A 108 -13.31 9.91 -0.92
N THR A 109 -12.63 8.76 -0.96
CA THR A 109 -11.49 8.47 -0.07
C THR A 109 -10.34 9.43 -0.33
N ILE A 110 -10.02 9.68 -1.60
CA ILE A 110 -8.97 10.62 -2.00
C ILE A 110 -9.30 12.03 -1.53
N GLU A 111 -10.55 12.46 -1.71
CA GLU A 111 -11.00 13.78 -1.27
C GLU A 111 -10.90 13.93 0.25
N PHE A 112 -11.30 12.91 0.99
CA PHE A 112 -11.16 12.88 2.44
C PHE A 112 -9.68 13.00 2.86
N LEU A 113 -8.79 12.21 2.25
CA LEU A 113 -7.35 12.32 2.51
C LEU A 113 -6.83 13.73 2.20
N ARG A 114 -7.22 14.31 1.08
CA ARG A 114 -6.85 15.68 0.70
C ARG A 114 -7.29 16.70 1.74
N SER A 115 -8.50 16.57 2.27
CA SER A 115 -9.03 17.48 3.29
C SER A 115 -8.24 17.46 4.61
N MET A 116 -7.58 16.34 4.92
CA MET A 116 -6.76 16.22 6.14
C MET A 116 -5.34 16.79 5.96
N LEU A 117 -4.91 17.05 4.73
CA LEU A 117 -3.54 17.40 4.41
C LEU A 117 -3.43 18.90 4.13
N LYS A 118 -2.47 19.55 4.80
CA LYS A 118 -2.21 20.99 4.65
C LYS A 118 -1.34 21.32 3.43
N ARG A 119 -0.78 20.31 2.78
CA ARG A 119 0.14 20.44 1.65
C ARG A 119 -0.11 19.32 0.63
N PRO A 120 0.21 19.55 -0.66
CA PRO A 120 0.17 18.51 -1.67
C PRO A 120 1.07 17.33 -1.30
N VAL A 121 0.62 16.11 -1.60
CA VAL A 121 1.40 14.88 -1.39
C VAL A 121 2.36 14.72 -2.56
N GLN A 122 3.66 14.61 -2.26
CA GLN A 122 4.70 14.36 -3.26
C GLN A 122 5.20 12.92 -3.26
N PHE A 123 5.04 12.21 -2.14
CA PHE A 123 5.41 10.82 -2.00
C PHE A 123 4.34 10.08 -1.20
N MET A 124 3.90 8.93 -1.71
CA MET A 124 2.90 8.09 -1.07
C MET A 124 3.41 6.66 -1.01
N VAL A 125 3.18 6.00 0.12
CA VAL A 125 3.41 4.57 0.28
C VAL A 125 2.06 3.87 0.45
N GLU A 126 1.80 2.90 -0.41
CA GLU A 126 0.64 2.02 -0.33
C GLU A 126 1.08 0.64 0.15
N VAL A 127 0.44 0.11 1.19
CA VAL A 127 0.64 -1.27 1.66
C VAL A 127 -0.62 -2.07 1.39
N GLY A 128 -0.51 -3.12 0.58
CA GLY A 128 -1.64 -3.91 0.10
C GLY A 128 -2.25 -3.32 -1.17
N SER A 129 -1.52 -3.35 -2.27
CA SER A 129 -1.92 -2.82 -3.58
C SER A 129 -2.77 -3.80 -4.40
N PHE A 130 -2.71 -5.10 -4.08
CA PHE A 130 -3.39 -6.18 -4.77
C PHE A 130 -3.17 -6.08 -6.30
N ILE A 131 -4.23 -6.10 -7.11
CA ILE A 131 -4.15 -5.93 -8.58
C ILE A 131 -4.11 -4.46 -9.04
N GLY A 132 -3.90 -3.50 -8.14
CA GLY A 132 -3.57 -2.12 -8.48
C GLY A 132 -4.75 -1.18 -8.75
N SER A 133 -5.97 -1.51 -8.30
CA SER A 133 -7.12 -0.60 -8.47
C SER A 133 -7.00 0.68 -7.65
N SER A 134 -6.54 0.59 -6.40
CA SER A 134 -6.26 1.73 -5.52
C SER A 134 -5.01 2.47 -5.96
N ALA A 135 -3.93 1.75 -6.27
CA ALA A 135 -2.69 2.32 -6.80
C ALA A 135 -2.91 3.23 -8.02
N ALA A 136 -3.76 2.81 -8.97
CA ALA A 136 -4.11 3.64 -10.12
C ALA A 136 -4.79 4.96 -9.72
N LEU A 137 -5.67 4.95 -8.71
CA LEU A 137 -6.32 6.15 -8.20
C LEU A 137 -5.35 7.07 -7.46
N PHE A 138 -4.45 6.49 -6.65
CA PHE A 138 -3.42 7.24 -5.94
C PHE A 138 -2.41 7.88 -6.91
N GLY A 139 -1.94 7.12 -7.90
CA GLY A 139 -1.06 7.63 -8.95
C GLY A 139 -1.68 8.80 -9.71
N LYS A 140 -2.94 8.68 -10.14
CA LYS A 140 -3.70 9.79 -10.76
C LYS A 140 -3.76 11.02 -9.87
N HIS A 141 -4.06 10.83 -8.59
CA HIS A 141 -4.12 11.91 -7.63
C HIS A 141 -2.77 12.62 -7.48
N LEU A 142 -1.68 11.87 -7.39
CA LEU A 142 -0.32 12.44 -7.31
C LEU A 142 0.01 13.26 -8.55
N LEU A 143 -0.30 12.77 -9.75
CA LEU A 143 -0.06 13.49 -11.01
C LEU A 143 -0.86 14.80 -11.10
N GLN A 144 -2.09 14.82 -10.59
CA GLN A 144 -2.97 16.00 -10.65
C GLN A 144 -2.59 17.10 -9.65
N ASN A 145 -1.92 16.77 -8.55
CA ASN A 145 -1.61 17.71 -7.46
C ASN A 145 -0.13 18.10 -7.39
N ALA A 146 0.70 17.56 -8.27
CA ALA A 146 2.11 17.91 -8.31
C ALA A 146 2.29 19.27 -9.00
N SER A 147 2.67 20.29 -8.23
CA SER A 147 3.04 21.62 -8.73
C SER A 147 4.41 21.64 -9.42
N GLU A 148 5.18 20.56 -9.27
CA GLU A 148 6.42 20.22 -9.95
C GLU A 148 6.27 18.78 -10.45
N PRO A 149 6.96 18.38 -11.51
CA PRO A 149 6.67 17.09 -12.12
C PRO A 149 7.08 15.97 -11.15
N HIS A 150 6.26 14.93 -11.05
CA HIS A 150 6.57 13.63 -10.42
C HIS A 150 6.25 13.48 -8.92
N GLY A 151 4.96 13.45 -8.57
CA GLY A 151 4.55 12.75 -7.36
C GLY A 151 4.81 11.24 -7.51
N LEU A 152 5.38 10.61 -6.48
CA LEU A 152 5.84 9.21 -6.54
C LEU A 152 5.01 8.30 -5.61
N LEU A 153 4.57 7.16 -6.14
CA LEU A 153 3.85 6.13 -5.41
C LEU A 153 4.72 4.88 -5.27
N LEU A 154 5.02 4.48 -4.04
CA LEU A 154 5.65 3.21 -3.72
C LEU A 154 4.59 2.20 -3.26
N CYS A 155 4.38 1.15 -4.06
CA CYS A 155 3.46 0.06 -3.75
C CYS A 155 4.22 -1.10 -3.09
N ILE A 156 3.78 -1.53 -1.92
CA ILE A 156 4.33 -2.66 -1.18
C ILE A 156 3.21 -3.68 -0.99
N ASP A 157 3.43 -4.89 -1.48
CA ASP A 157 2.50 -6.01 -1.33
C ASP A 157 3.30 -7.32 -1.24
N THR A 158 2.69 -8.35 -0.68
CA THR A 158 3.26 -9.71 -0.76
C THR A 158 2.99 -10.32 -2.13
N TRP A 159 1.91 -9.89 -2.80
CA TRP A 159 1.37 -10.48 -4.03
C TRP A 159 1.04 -11.97 -3.94
N ASP A 160 1.02 -12.52 -2.73
CA ASP A 160 0.60 -13.89 -2.43
C ASP A 160 -0.90 -13.97 -2.05
N GLY A 161 -1.55 -12.81 -1.89
CA GLY A 161 -2.92 -12.71 -1.38
C GLY A 161 -3.01 -13.00 0.12
N ASP A 162 -4.21 -12.81 0.67
CA ASP A 162 -4.52 -13.16 2.06
C ASP A 162 -5.35 -14.45 2.15
N ILE A 163 -5.48 -15.02 3.35
CA ILE A 163 -6.22 -16.28 3.56
C ILE A 163 -7.67 -16.21 3.07
N ASN A 164 -8.34 -15.06 3.13
CA ASN A 164 -9.70 -14.91 2.60
C ASN A 164 -9.70 -14.96 1.07
N MET A 165 -8.66 -14.44 0.40
CA MET A 165 -8.54 -14.56 -1.05
C MET A 165 -8.38 -16.02 -1.50
N TRP A 166 -7.70 -16.83 -0.69
CA TRP A 166 -7.54 -18.27 -0.92
C TRP A 166 -8.82 -19.06 -0.64
N LEU A 167 -9.58 -18.69 0.38
CA LEU A 167 -10.76 -19.45 0.82
C LEU A 167 -12.07 -19.02 0.16
N LEU A 168 -12.18 -17.77 -0.31
CA LEU A 168 -13.42 -17.24 -0.88
C LEU A 168 -13.39 -17.31 -2.41
N GLU A 169 -14.37 -18.03 -2.98
CA GLU A 169 -14.52 -18.20 -4.44
C GLU A 169 -14.53 -16.87 -5.22
N SER A 170 -15.06 -15.80 -4.61
CA SER A 170 -15.11 -14.47 -5.23
C SER A 170 -13.74 -13.84 -5.56
N PHE A 171 -12.65 -14.38 -5.00
CA PHE A 171 -11.29 -13.92 -5.23
C PHE A 171 -10.45 -14.87 -6.09
N VAL A 172 -10.85 -16.14 -6.24
CA VAL A 172 -10.11 -17.15 -7.02
C VAL A 172 -9.84 -16.66 -8.45
N GLY A 173 -10.87 -16.14 -9.14
CA GLY A 173 -10.70 -15.60 -10.49
C GLY A 173 -9.82 -14.35 -10.56
N LYS A 174 -9.74 -13.57 -9.47
CA LYS A 174 -8.94 -12.35 -9.38
C LYS A 174 -7.48 -12.63 -9.07
N MET A 175 -7.21 -13.62 -8.22
CA MET A 175 -5.85 -14.12 -8.03
C MET A 175 -5.33 -14.61 -9.38
N GLY A 176 -6.08 -15.48 -10.06
CA GLY A 176 -5.55 -16.24 -11.17
C GLY A 176 -4.45 -17.16 -10.67
N LEU A 177 -4.56 -18.45 -10.92
CA LEU A 177 -3.55 -19.39 -10.46
C LEU A 177 -2.75 -19.89 -11.65
N GLN A 178 -1.44 -19.77 -11.57
CA GLN A 178 -0.50 -20.39 -12.49
C GLN A 178 0.43 -21.29 -11.68
N HIS A 179 0.39 -22.59 -11.99
CA HIS A 179 1.15 -23.62 -11.26
C HIS A 179 0.91 -23.64 -9.74
N GLY A 180 -0.28 -23.23 -9.29
CA GLY A 180 -0.65 -23.17 -7.87
C GLY A 180 -0.30 -21.86 -7.17
N SER A 181 0.40 -20.94 -7.83
CA SER A 181 0.73 -19.62 -7.31
C SER A 181 -0.20 -18.54 -7.87
N PRO A 182 -0.54 -17.51 -7.08
CA PRO A 182 -1.32 -16.38 -7.55
C PRO A 182 -0.49 -15.53 -8.51
N VAL A 183 -1.12 -15.00 -9.56
CA VAL A 183 -0.47 -14.08 -10.52
C VAL A 183 -0.79 -12.62 -10.23
N LEU A 184 -0.87 -12.26 -8.95
CA LEU A 184 -1.30 -10.92 -8.52
C LEU A 184 -0.32 -9.83 -8.90
N TYR A 185 0.98 -10.12 -8.84
CA TYR A 185 2.01 -9.17 -9.24
C TYR A 185 1.93 -8.87 -10.74
N GLU A 186 1.78 -9.89 -11.57
CA GLU A 186 1.63 -9.75 -13.02
C GLU A 186 0.34 -9.00 -13.36
N ARG A 187 -0.75 -9.26 -12.63
CA ARG A 187 -2.00 -8.51 -12.78
C ARG A 187 -1.85 -7.05 -12.39
N PHE A 188 -1.12 -6.76 -11.31
CA PHE A 188 -0.78 -5.41 -10.91
C PHE A 188 0.01 -4.69 -12.01
N LEU A 189 1.09 -5.28 -12.51
CA LEU A 189 1.90 -4.71 -13.60
C LEU A 189 1.06 -4.46 -14.86
N SER A 190 0.24 -5.44 -15.25
CA SER A 190 -0.65 -5.33 -16.42
C SER A 190 -1.63 -4.16 -16.27
N ARG A 191 -2.18 -3.97 -15.06
CA ARG A 191 -3.06 -2.83 -14.76
C ARG A 191 -2.32 -1.51 -14.88
N MET A 192 -1.12 -1.39 -14.28
CA MET A 192 -0.32 -0.16 -14.34
C MET A 192 0.05 0.20 -15.77
N MET A 193 0.48 -0.78 -16.58
CA MET A 193 0.74 -0.58 -18.00
C MET A 193 -0.49 -0.10 -18.77
N ALA A 194 -1.67 -0.67 -18.49
CA ALA A 194 -2.91 -0.24 -19.15
C ALA A 194 -3.28 1.21 -18.78
N GLU A 195 -3.07 1.61 -17.53
CA GLU A 195 -3.28 2.99 -17.11
C GLU A 195 -2.28 3.94 -17.80
N VAL A 196 -1.00 3.59 -17.90
CA VAL A 196 0.00 4.37 -18.65
C VAL A 196 -0.38 4.50 -20.13
N ALA A 197 -0.74 3.37 -20.77
CA ALA A 197 -1.14 3.37 -22.19
C ALA A 197 -2.40 4.22 -22.46
N SER A 198 -3.29 4.35 -21.48
CA SER A 198 -4.47 5.22 -21.57
C SER A 198 -4.17 6.71 -21.28
N GLY A 199 -2.92 7.07 -20.96
CA GLY A 199 -2.54 8.42 -20.51
C GLY A 199 -3.01 8.76 -19.09
N SER A 200 -3.49 7.77 -18.35
CA SER A 200 -3.99 7.91 -16.98
C SER A 200 -2.88 7.95 -15.93
N LEU A 201 -1.71 7.40 -16.26
CA LEU A 201 -0.47 7.46 -15.48
C LEU A 201 0.69 7.83 -16.41
N SER A 202 1.81 8.30 -15.86
CA SER A 202 3.04 8.64 -16.59
C SER A 202 4.23 7.86 -16.07
#